data_AF-A0A1F1L751-F1
#
_entry.id   AF-A0A1F1L751-F1
#
_cell.length_a   1.000
_cell.length_b   1.000
_cell.length_c   1.000
_cell.angle_alpha   90.00
_cell.angle_beta   90.00
_cell.angle_gamma   90.00
#
_symmetry.space_group_name_H-M   'P 1'
#
loop_
_entity.id
_entity.type
_entity.pdbx_description
1 polymer ?
#
loop_
_entity_poly.entity_id
_entity_poly.type
_entity_poly.pdbx_seq_one_letter_code
_entity_poly.pdbx_strand_id
1 'polypeptide(L)'
;RGGPVRTVGDALHDGHGLPLVRTLADAAFQLLAAGTGSSIGRENAPRQGAAAVAAALTRNKNSASGVAVELVAIAAGAGLGAVYNVPLAGAIFAFSVLRITPTLRTVLTALAVSGLATVTAWPVVGHQAFYTLPEFSPSRGLVLAAVAWMVVVMPLAGGIGGAFAAGADWAGRHRTPPRWYLPLTVGAAGAAVGACALVLPPVPGNGFDIIQLTLHLGGSGALFACLLVAKPALTVLCLRCGAVGGTLTPALATGASLGGAAAFFFHWAGLPWMDSEYSIISCALIGAAAVLAVTQRAPLFAAVVTWELTAAPLWLVGPIVISALGSFYLTRWARRAAARRASTRTAAATAP
;
A
#
# COMPACT_ATOMS: atom_id res chain seq x y z
N ARG A 1 10.01 10.93 28.28
CA ARG A 1 9.27 9.88 29.03
C ARG A 1 7.90 9.75 28.41
N GLY A 2 7.59 8.61 27.80
CA GLY A 2 6.36 8.37 27.05
C GLY A 2 6.66 7.31 26.01
N GLY A 3 6.12 6.11 26.19
CA GLY A 3 6.34 4.94 25.31
C GLY A 3 6.02 5.23 23.84
N PRO A 4 6.17 4.27 22.91
CA PRO A 4 6.05 4.50 21.47
C PRO A 4 4.81 5.33 21.07
N VAL A 5 4.92 6.15 20.02
CA VAL A 5 3.78 6.92 19.48
C VAL A 5 2.74 5.92 18.98
N ARG A 6 1.52 6.02 19.51
CA ARG A 6 0.42 5.10 19.18
C ARG A 6 0.00 5.30 17.73
N THR A 7 -0.32 4.21 17.05
CA THR A 7 -0.85 4.31 15.70
C THR A 7 -2.30 4.80 15.73
N VAL A 8 -2.81 5.30 14.59
CA VAL A 8 -4.22 5.68 14.46
C VAL A 8 -5.13 4.49 14.81
N GLY A 9 -4.75 3.26 14.41
CA GLY A 9 -5.52 2.05 14.74
C GLY A 9 -5.60 1.81 16.25
N ASP A 10 -4.49 1.92 16.97
CA ASP A 10 -4.46 1.74 18.42
C ASP A 10 -5.31 2.80 19.14
N ALA A 11 -5.28 4.04 18.64
CA ALA A 11 -6.09 5.14 19.20
C ALA A 11 -7.60 4.92 19.01
N LEU A 12 -8.03 4.24 17.93
CA LEU A 12 -9.44 3.91 17.71
C LEU A 12 -9.92 2.78 18.64
N HIS A 13 -9.04 1.85 19.03
CA HIS A 13 -9.39 0.71 19.89
C HIS A 13 -9.35 1.03 21.38
N ASP A 14 -8.36 1.79 21.84
CA ASP A 14 -8.13 1.99 23.28
C ASP A 14 -8.82 3.25 23.84
N GLY A 15 -9.54 4.03 23.02
CA GLY A 15 -10.28 5.23 23.45
C GLY A 15 -9.42 6.40 23.97
N HIS A 16 -8.10 6.24 23.99
CA HIS A 16 -7.14 7.25 24.43
C HIS A 16 -6.74 8.15 23.26
N GLY A 17 -6.85 9.47 23.44
CA GLY A 17 -6.60 10.45 22.39
C GLY A 17 -5.17 10.49 21.84
N LEU A 18 -5.02 10.99 20.62
CA LEU A 18 -3.73 11.25 19.97
C LEU A 18 -3.14 12.58 20.48
N PRO A 19 -1.97 12.59 21.14
CA PRO A 19 -1.33 13.83 21.59
C PRO A 19 -0.80 14.62 20.38
N LEU A 20 -1.47 15.72 20.04
CA LEU A 20 -1.26 16.51 18.82
C LEU A 20 0.23 16.77 18.51
N VAL A 21 0.93 17.47 19.40
CA VAL A 21 2.33 17.88 19.20
C VAL A 21 3.24 16.68 18.96
N ARG A 22 3.03 15.61 19.73
CA ARG A 22 3.87 14.41 19.65
C ARG A 22 3.61 13.63 18.36
N THR A 23 2.35 13.49 17.94
CA THR A 23 2.00 12.81 16.70
C THR A 23 2.46 13.61 15.48
N LEU A 24 2.39 14.95 15.52
CA LEU A 24 2.94 15.79 14.45
C LEU A 24 4.47 15.70 14.36
N ALA A 25 5.17 15.69 15.49
CA ALA A 25 6.62 15.50 15.51
C ALA A 25 7.00 14.13 14.94
N ASP A 26 6.29 13.06 15.30
CA ASP A 26 6.52 11.72 14.74
C ASP A 26 6.27 11.66 13.23
N ALA A 27 5.19 12.29 12.76
CA ALA A 27 4.91 12.43 11.33
C ALA A 27 6.03 13.17 10.59
N ALA A 28 6.58 14.24 11.17
CA ALA A 28 7.72 14.95 10.60
C ALA A 28 8.98 14.07 10.53
N PHE A 29 9.31 13.32 11.59
CA PHE A 29 10.44 12.39 11.58
C PHE A 29 10.26 11.25 10.57
N GLN A 30 9.03 10.76 10.37
CA GLN A 30 8.74 9.77 9.32
C GLN A 30 9.01 10.33 7.93
N LEU A 31 8.65 11.59 7.66
CA LEU A 31 8.93 12.24 6.38
C LEU A 31 10.43 12.44 6.16
N LEU A 32 11.18 12.84 7.20
CA LEU A 32 12.64 12.93 7.12
C LEU A 32 13.27 11.55 6.85
N ALA A 33 12.84 10.52 7.57
CA ALA A 33 13.34 9.16 7.36
C ALA A 33 13.05 8.66 5.93
N ALA A 34 11.83 8.89 5.41
CA ALA A 34 11.49 8.56 4.03
C ALA A 34 12.31 9.37 3.01
N GLY A 35 12.54 10.67 3.29
CA GLY A 35 13.32 11.57 2.44
C GLY A 35 14.80 11.22 2.34
N THR A 36 15.37 10.53 3.33
CA THR A 36 16.75 10.01 3.26
C THR A 36 16.92 8.78 2.35
N GLY A 37 15.85 8.33 1.68
CA GLY A 37 15.89 7.20 0.76
C GLY A 37 15.63 5.84 1.42
N SER A 38 15.20 5.83 2.69
CA SER A 38 14.75 4.60 3.37
C SER A 38 13.64 3.92 2.55
N SER A 39 13.67 2.58 2.47
CA SER A 39 12.67 1.82 1.70
C SER A 39 11.32 1.74 2.41
N ILE A 40 10.66 2.87 2.63
CA ILE A 40 9.43 2.99 3.42
C ILE A 40 8.48 3.99 2.78
N GLY A 41 7.18 3.72 2.88
CA GLY A 41 6.12 4.60 2.41
C GLY A 41 5.92 5.84 3.29
N ARG A 42 5.65 6.98 2.64
CA ARG A 42 5.38 8.28 3.28
C ARG A 42 3.93 8.49 3.71
N GLU A 43 3.04 7.53 3.44
CA GLU A 43 1.59 7.65 3.66
C GLU A 43 1.17 7.68 5.14
N ASN A 44 1.98 7.17 6.06
CA ASN A 44 1.62 7.15 7.48
C ASN A 44 1.64 8.55 8.11
N ALA A 45 2.62 9.39 7.75
CA ALA A 45 2.77 10.74 8.28
C ALA A 45 1.53 11.63 8.09
N PRO A 46 0.99 11.83 6.86
CA PRO A 46 -0.19 12.67 6.68
C PRO A 46 -1.44 12.08 7.32
N ARG A 47 -1.59 10.75 7.31
CA ARG A 47 -2.70 10.06 8.00
C ARG A 47 -2.69 10.31 9.50
N GLN A 48 -1.53 10.18 10.12
CA GLN A 48 -1.36 10.42 11.56
C GLN A 48 -1.53 11.89 11.92
N GLY A 49 -0.99 12.81 11.12
CA GLY A 49 -1.15 14.24 11.32
C GLY A 49 -2.62 14.66 11.25
N ALA A 50 -3.33 14.24 10.21
CA ALA A 50 -4.76 14.54 10.06
C ALA A 50 -5.61 13.93 11.19
N ALA A 51 -5.34 12.68 11.57
CA ALA A 51 -5.99 12.03 12.70
C ALA A 51 -5.74 12.76 14.04
N ALA A 52 -4.53 13.25 14.27
CA ALA A 52 -4.18 13.99 15.48
C ALA A 52 -4.88 15.34 15.58
N VAL A 53 -4.98 16.07 14.46
CA VAL A 53 -5.75 17.31 14.39
C VAL A 53 -7.23 17.04 14.66
N ALA A 54 -7.83 16.04 14.03
CA ALA A 54 -9.21 15.67 14.28
C ALA A 54 -9.45 15.26 15.75
N ALA A 55 -8.54 14.48 16.34
CA ALA A 55 -8.62 14.07 17.74
C ALA A 55 -8.47 15.24 18.72
N ALA A 56 -7.73 16.29 18.35
CA ALA A 56 -7.65 17.52 19.13
C ALA A 56 -8.97 18.31 19.06
N LEU A 57 -9.57 18.42 17.88
CA LEU A 57 -10.83 19.14 17.65
C LEU A 57 -12.04 18.46 18.31
N THR A 58 -12.04 17.13 18.42
CA THR A 58 -13.14 16.37 19.02
C THR A 58 -12.99 16.15 20.54
N ARG A 59 -11.85 16.54 21.13
CA ARG A 59 -11.48 16.25 22.52
C ARG A 59 -12.51 16.74 23.56
N ASN A 60 -13.03 17.95 23.36
CA ASN A 60 -13.97 18.59 24.28
C ASN A 60 -15.44 18.11 24.10
N LYS A 61 -15.73 17.30 23.07
CA LYS A 61 -17.10 16.90 22.70
C LYS A 61 -17.46 15.47 23.14
N ASN A 62 -16.97 15.06 24.31
CA ASN A 62 -17.07 13.68 24.83
C ASN A 62 -16.28 12.69 23.92
N SER A 63 -14.97 12.61 24.20
CA SER A 63 -13.95 11.89 23.40
C SER A 63 -14.22 10.40 23.19
N ALA A 64 -15.14 9.80 23.96
CA ALA A 64 -15.54 8.39 23.86
C ALA A 64 -16.80 8.16 23.00
N SER A 65 -17.38 9.20 22.39
CA SER A 65 -18.52 9.02 21.48
C SER A 65 -18.07 8.34 20.17
N GLY A 66 -18.89 7.43 19.65
CA GLY A 66 -18.61 6.75 18.37
C GLY A 66 -18.36 7.72 17.20
N VAL A 67 -18.96 8.92 17.25
CA VAL A 67 -18.77 9.98 16.25
C VAL A 67 -17.35 10.53 16.26
N ALA A 68 -16.71 10.72 17.42
CA ALA A 68 -15.33 11.22 17.48
C ALA A 68 -14.35 10.23 16.84
N VAL A 69 -14.55 8.92 17.10
CA VAL A 69 -13.78 7.82 16.50
C VAL A 69 -13.98 7.77 14.98
N GLU A 70 -15.22 7.87 14.50
CA GLU A 70 -15.55 7.97 13.08
C GLU A 70 -14.83 9.16 12.41
N LEU A 71 -14.87 10.34 13.01
CA LEU A 71 -14.24 11.55 12.47
C LEU A 71 -12.71 11.46 12.43
N VAL A 72 -12.07 10.86 13.43
CA VAL A 72 -10.61 10.64 13.43
C VAL A 72 -10.21 9.68 12.31
N ALA A 73 -10.97 8.62 12.08
CA ALA A 73 -10.72 7.69 10.98
C ALA A 73 -10.95 8.32 9.60
N ILE A 74 -12.03 9.10 9.46
CA ILE A 74 -12.32 9.87 8.23
C ILE A 74 -11.19 10.88 7.96
N ALA A 75 -10.74 11.61 8.96
CA ALA A 75 -9.64 12.57 8.82
C ALA A 75 -8.33 11.86 8.43
N ALA A 76 -8.04 10.68 9.00
CA ALA A 76 -6.89 9.89 8.60
C ALA A 76 -6.96 9.52 7.11
N GLY A 77 -8.12 9.08 6.63
CA GLY A 77 -8.37 8.81 5.20
C GLY A 77 -8.24 10.06 4.33
N ALA A 78 -8.76 11.19 4.78
CA ALA A 78 -8.66 12.47 4.08
C ALA A 78 -7.20 12.97 3.98
N GLY A 79 -6.37 12.72 4.99
CA GLY A 79 -4.94 13.00 4.93
C GLY A 79 -4.21 12.20 3.85
N LEU A 80 -4.66 10.96 3.59
CA LEU A 80 -4.17 10.18 2.44
C LEU A 80 -4.64 10.82 1.12
N GLY A 81 -5.92 11.17 1.01
CA GLY A 81 -6.50 11.82 -0.18
C GLY A 81 -5.77 13.12 -0.54
N ALA A 82 -5.52 13.98 0.45
CA ALA A 82 -4.83 15.25 0.29
C ALA A 82 -3.43 15.14 -0.31
N VAL A 83 -2.66 14.14 0.09
CA VAL A 83 -1.24 14.02 -0.28
C VAL A 83 -1.03 13.24 -1.58
N TYR A 84 -2.00 12.43 -1.98
CA TYR A 84 -1.90 11.56 -3.17
C TYR A 84 -2.93 11.89 -4.25
N ASN A 85 -3.75 12.93 -4.06
CA ASN A 85 -4.85 13.30 -4.95
C ASN A 85 -5.83 12.13 -5.20
N VAL A 86 -6.18 11.42 -4.12
CA VAL A 86 -7.02 10.20 -4.16
C VAL A 86 -8.24 10.30 -3.23
N PRO A 87 -9.20 11.18 -3.54
CA PRO A 87 -10.31 11.48 -2.64
C PRO A 87 -11.22 10.27 -2.39
N LEU A 88 -11.52 9.45 -3.40
CA LEU A 88 -12.38 8.26 -3.22
C LEU A 88 -11.65 7.18 -2.42
N ALA A 89 -10.38 6.92 -2.73
CA ALA A 89 -9.58 5.96 -1.98
C ALA A 89 -9.39 6.39 -0.53
N GLY A 90 -9.17 7.69 -0.28
CA GLY A 90 -9.11 8.27 1.07
C GLY A 90 -10.39 8.04 1.86
N ALA A 91 -11.56 8.17 1.23
CA ALA A 91 -12.84 7.86 1.86
C ALA A 91 -12.99 6.35 2.15
N ILE A 92 -12.71 5.50 1.16
CA ILE A 92 -12.81 4.03 1.29
C ILE A 92 -11.84 3.50 2.35
N PHE A 93 -10.66 4.11 2.47
CA PHE A 93 -9.63 3.75 3.44
C PHE A 93 -10.18 3.69 4.87
N ALA A 94 -11.03 4.65 5.24
CA ALA A 94 -11.64 4.70 6.57
C ALA A 94 -12.47 3.44 6.87
N PHE A 95 -13.24 2.95 5.89
CA PHE A 95 -14.10 1.78 6.05
C PHE A 95 -13.35 0.45 5.89
N SER A 96 -12.46 0.35 4.90
CA SER A 96 -11.84 -0.93 4.56
C SER A 96 -10.60 -1.23 5.41
N VAL A 97 -9.83 -0.20 5.79
CA VAL A 97 -8.57 -0.37 6.53
C VAL A 97 -8.75 -0.03 8.00
N LEU A 98 -9.38 1.11 8.32
CA LEU A 98 -9.66 1.50 9.71
C LEU A 98 -10.95 0.87 10.29
N ARG A 99 -11.72 0.16 9.45
CA ARG A 99 -12.88 -0.65 9.86
C ARG A 99 -13.98 0.12 10.59
N ILE A 100 -14.20 1.40 10.24
CA ILE A 100 -15.38 2.11 10.72
C ILE A 100 -16.64 1.60 10.00
N THR A 101 -17.79 1.69 10.66
CA THR A 101 -19.06 1.20 10.11
C THR A 101 -19.53 2.09 8.95
N PRO A 102 -19.81 1.50 7.77
CA PRO A 102 -20.37 2.26 6.66
C PRO A 102 -21.87 2.50 6.89
N THR A 103 -22.22 3.75 7.19
CA THR A 103 -23.59 4.27 7.18
C THR A 103 -23.67 5.35 6.10
N LEU A 104 -24.86 5.69 5.60
CA LEU A 104 -24.98 6.77 4.62
C LEU A 104 -24.32 8.07 5.12
N ARG A 105 -24.52 8.41 6.40
CA ARG A 105 -23.88 9.57 7.04
C ARG A 105 -22.36 9.47 6.99
N THR A 106 -21.78 8.36 7.45
CA THR A 106 -20.30 8.25 7.52
C THR A 106 -19.67 8.20 6.14
N VAL A 107 -20.30 7.55 5.16
CA VAL A 107 -19.84 7.51 3.77
C VAL A 107 -19.86 8.91 3.15
N LEU A 108 -20.97 9.64 3.26
CA LEU A 108 -21.06 11.00 2.72
C LEU A 108 -20.05 11.94 3.39
N THR A 109 -19.90 11.85 4.72
CA THR A 109 -18.88 12.63 5.45
C THR A 109 -17.47 12.26 5.00
N ALA A 110 -17.16 10.98 4.82
CA ALA A 110 -15.84 10.54 4.37
C ALA A 110 -15.50 11.08 2.97
N LEU A 111 -16.44 11.00 2.04
CA LEU A 111 -16.30 11.54 0.69
C LEU A 111 -16.13 13.06 0.71
N ALA A 112 -16.98 13.78 1.46
CA ALA A 112 -16.92 15.23 1.55
C ALA A 112 -15.60 15.71 2.17
N VAL A 113 -15.18 15.15 3.31
CA VAL A 113 -13.95 15.56 3.99
C VAL A 113 -12.71 15.19 3.17
N SER A 114 -12.68 14.00 2.56
CA SER A 114 -11.57 13.57 1.70
C SER A 114 -11.46 14.42 0.43
N GLY A 115 -12.59 14.72 -0.22
CA GLY A 115 -12.66 15.61 -1.37
C GLY A 115 -12.21 17.03 -1.05
N LEU A 116 -12.73 17.62 0.04
CA LEU A 116 -12.33 18.95 0.49
C LEU A 116 -10.84 18.99 0.83
N ALA A 117 -10.33 18.02 1.59
CA ALA A 117 -8.91 17.94 1.92
C ALA A 117 -8.02 17.87 0.67
N THR A 118 -8.46 17.12 -0.34
CA THR A 118 -7.78 17.01 -1.64
C THR A 118 -7.74 18.35 -2.38
N VAL A 119 -8.89 19.01 -2.54
CA VAL A 119 -8.97 20.32 -3.21
C VAL A 119 -8.15 21.38 -2.47
N THR A 120 -8.19 21.38 -1.13
CA THR A 120 -7.40 22.33 -0.33
C THR A 120 -5.89 22.12 -0.45
N ALA A 121 -5.45 20.92 -0.83
CA ALA A 121 -4.04 20.60 -1.01
C ALA A 121 -3.51 20.94 -2.41
N TRP A 122 -4.38 21.16 -3.40
CA TRP A 122 -3.97 21.43 -4.79
C TRP A 122 -3.01 22.59 -5.00
N PRO A 123 -3.08 23.73 -4.26
CA PRO A 123 -2.08 24.79 -4.42
C PRO A 123 -0.65 24.35 -4.11
N VAL A 124 -0.47 23.26 -3.35
CA VAL A 124 0.84 22.73 -2.94
C VAL A 124 1.20 21.45 -3.67
N VAL A 125 0.24 20.52 -3.82
CA VAL A 125 0.46 19.16 -4.35
C VAL A 125 0.14 19.05 -5.84
N GLY A 126 -0.61 20.01 -6.39
CA GLY A 126 -1.14 19.95 -7.76
C GLY A 126 -2.43 19.14 -7.86
N HIS A 127 -3.11 19.25 -9.00
CA HIS A 127 -4.41 18.61 -9.26
C HIS A 127 -4.32 17.39 -10.20
N GLN A 128 -3.12 16.99 -10.62
CA GLN A 128 -2.92 15.88 -11.56
C GLN A 128 -2.86 14.53 -10.81
N ALA A 129 -3.06 13.43 -11.55
CA ALA A 129 -2.83 12.09 -11.00
C ALA A 129 -1.39 11.97 -10.48
N PHE A 130 -1.22 11.18 -9.42
CA PHE A 130 0.06 11.09 -8.74
C PHE A 130 1.13 10.37 -9.57
N TYR A 131 0.73 9.36 -10.36
CA TYR A 131 1.56 8.73 -11.39
C TYR A 131 1.09 9.16 -12.77
N THR A 132 2.05 9.33 -13.67
CA THR A 132 1.79 9.71 -15.06
C THR A 132 1.74 8.45 -15.92
N LEU A 133 0.73 8.37 -16.79
CA LEU A 133 0.59 7.32 -17.79
C LEU A 133 0.76 7.94 -19.18
N PRO A 134 1.41 7.25 -20.13
CA PRO A 134 1.26 7.61 -21.54
C PRO A 134 -0.19 7.41 -21.95
N GLU A 135 -0.64 8.13 -23.00
CA GLU A 135 -1.98 7.91 -23.54
C GLU A 135 -2.02 6.59 -24.32
N PHE A 136 -3.00 5.73 -23.99
CA PHE A 136 -3.22 4.48 -24.72
C PHE A 136 -4.70 4.16 -24.84
N SER A 137 -5.08 3.63 -25.99
CA SER A 137 -6.45 3.22 -26.30
C SER A 137 -6.62 1.70 -26.19
N PRO A 138 -7.82 1.21 -25.80
CA PRO A 138 -8.07 -0.21 -25.75
C PRO A 138 -8.01 -0.82 -27.16
N SER A 139 -7.20 -1.87 -27.31
CA SER A 139 -7.23 -2.77 -28.46
C SER A 139 -7.73 -4.15 -28.02
N ARG A 140 -8.24 -4.96 -28.95
CA ARG A 140 -8.69 -6.33 -28.64
C ARG A 140 -7.58 -7.17 -27.99
N GLY A 141 -6.36 -7.06 -28.51
CA GLY A 141 -5.18 -7.76 -27.95
C GLY A 141 -4.89 -7.31 -26.52
N LEU A 142 -4.91 -5.99 -26.27
CA LEU A 142 -4.63 -5.43 -24.96
C LEU A 142 -5.67 -5.83 -23.90
N VAL A 143 -6.95 -5.89 -24.26
CA VAL A 143 -8.01 -6.34 -23.36
C VAL A 143 -7.86 -7.83 -23.05
N LEU A 144 -7.59 -8.66 -24.05
CA LEU A 144 -7.33 -10.09 -23.85
C LEU A 144 -6.09 -10.31 -22.97
N ALA A 145 -5.06 -9.49 -23.16
CA ALA A 145 -3.87 -9.47 -22.34
C ALA A 145 -4.13 -9.17 -20.88
N ALA A 146 -4.88 -8.09 -20.63
CA ALA A 146 -5.29 -7.76 -19.28
C ALA A 146 -6.03 -8.93 -18.64
N VAL A 147 -7.00 -9.54 -19.35
CA VAL A 147 -7.83 -10.63 -18.84
C VAL A 147 -7.02 -11.89 -18.52
N ALA A 148 -6.19 -12.34 -19.47
CA ALA A 148 -5.37 -13.52 -19.27
C ALA A 148 -4.34 -13.31 -18.16
N TRP A 149 -3.80 -12.10 -18.03
CA TRP A 149 -2.91 -11.76 -16.92
C TRP A 149 -3.60 -11.84 -15.56
N MET A 150 -4.88 -11.44 -15.44
CA MET A 150 -5.60 -11.54 -14.17
C MET A 150 -5.59 -12.96 -13.58
N VAL A 151 -5.71 -13.98 -14.43
CA VAL A 151 -5.76 -15.37 -13.97
C VAL A 151 -4.42 -15.80 -13.36
N VAL A 152 -3.32 -15.36 -13.96
CA VAL A 152 -1.96 -15.70 -13.51
C VAL A 152 -1.53 -14.85 -12.33
N VAL A 153 -1.87 -13.56 -12.32
CA VAL A 153 -1.44 -12.62 -11.27
C VAL A 153 -2.09 -12.92 -9.93
N MET A 154 -3.33 -13.42 -9.89
CA MET A 154 -4.05 -13.67 -8.64
C MET A 154 -3.31 -14.59 -7.66
N PRO A 155 -2.88 -15.81 -8.04
CA PRO A 155 -2.11 -16.67 -7.15
C PRO A 155 -0.71 -16.10 -6.85
N LEU A 156 -0.03 -15.50 -7.84
CA LEU A 156 1.32 -14.94 -7.65
C LEU A 156 1.31 -13.77 -6.67
N ALA A 157 0.41 -12.80 -6.86
CA ALA A 157 0.22 -11.67 -5.97
C ALA A 157 -0.24 -12.12 -4.58
N GLY A 158 -1.04 -13.18 -4.49
CA GLY A 158 -1.40 -13.83 -3.23
C GLY A 158 -0.19 -14.33 -2.45
N GLY A 159 0.73 -15.03 -3.12
CA GLY A 159 1.98 -15.52 -2.54
C GLY A 159 2.92 -14.38 -2.14
N ILE A 160 3.24 -13.49 -3.10
CA ILE A 160 4.20 -12.40 -2.92
C ILE A 160 3.68 -11.37 -1.91
N GLY A 161 2.44 -10.90 -2.09
CA GLY A 161 1.81 -9.98 -1.16
C GLY A 161 1.60 -10.61 0.23
N GLY A 162 1.30 -11.91 0.27
CA GLY A 162 1.18 -12.66 1.51
C GLY A 162 2.50 -12.77 2.29
N ALA A 163 3.60 -13.03 1.57
CA ALA A 163 4.95 -13.08 2.13
C ALA A 163 5.41 -11.70 2.60
N PHE A 164 5.16 -10.65 1.80
CA PHE A 164 5.49 -9.29 2.19
C PHE A 164 4.70 -8.85 3.42
N ALA A 165 3.39 -9.10 3.48
CA ALA A 165 2.57 -8.81 4.66
C ALA A 165 3.10 -9.53 5.92
N ALA A 166 3.46 -10.82 5.78
CA ALA A 166 4.00 -11.61 6.89
C ALA A 166 5.37 -11.08 7.35
N GLY A 167 6.25 -10.70 6.42
CA GLY A 167 7.54 -10.09 6.72
C GLY A 167 7.39 -8.74 7.41
N ALA A 168 6.48 -7.88 6.95
CA ALA A 168 6.20 -6.58 7.57
C ALA A 168 5.64 -6.75 9.00
N ASP A 169 4.68 -7.66 9.20
CA ASP A 169 4.15 -7.99 10.52
C ASP A 169 5.25 -8.52 11.46
N TRP A 170 6.11 -9.42 10.95
CA TRP A 170 7.24 -9.94 11.72
C TRP A 170 8.24 -8.85 12.09
N ALA A 171 8.59 -7.97 11.15
CA ALA A 171 9.49 -6.85 11.36
C ALA A 171 8.94 -5.86 12.39
N GLY A 172 7.63 -5.60 12.36
CA GLY A 172 6.94 -4.78 13.36
C GLY A 172 7.00 -5.38 14.76
N ARG A 173 6.75 -6.70 14.90
CA ARG A 173 6.82 -7.42 16.20
C ARG A 173 8.23 -7.50 16.76
N HIS A 174 9.24 -7.63 15.90
CA HIS A 174 10.64 -7.74 16.30
C HIS A 174 11.38 -6.42 16.11
N ARG A 175 10.67 -5.30 16.03
CA ARG A 175 11.25 -4.01 15.74
C ARG A 175 12.31 -3.64 16.77
N THR A 176 13.40 -3.05 16.29
CA THR A 176 14.45 -2.48 17.15
C THR A 176 13.84 -1.46 18.11
N PRO A 177 13.96 -1.64 19.44
CA PRO A 177 13.34 -0.76 20.40
C PRO A 177 13.98 0.64 20.37
N PRO A 178 13.26 1.68 20.80
CA PRO A 178 13.75 3.07 20.81
C PRO A 178 14.78 3.29 21.92
N ARG A 179 15.98 2.76 21.71
CA ARG A 179 17.17 2.89 22.55
C ARG A 179 18.23 3.73 21.83
N TRP A 180 19.32 4.04 22.52
CA TRP A 180 20.42 4.87 21.99
C TRP A 180 20.99 4.37 20.65
N TYR A 181 20.91 3.07 20.37
CA TYR A 181 21.40 2.44 19.14
C TYR A 181 20.39 2.48 17.97
N LEU A 182 19.17 3.00 18.16
CA LEU A 182 18.16 3.08 17.10
C LEU A 182 18.65 3.87 15.87
N PRO A 183 19.33 5.03 16.00
CA PRO A 183 19.86 5.75 14.83
C PRO A 183 20.90 4.92 14.07
N LEU A 184 21.71 4.12 14.76
CA LEU A 184 22.72 3.25 14.14
C LEU A 184 22.07 2.13 13.33
N THR A 185 21.02 1.47 13.87
CA THR A 185 20.34 0.39 13.15
C THR A 185 19.55 0.90 11.95
N VAL A 186 18.89 2.06 12.09
CA VAL A 186 18.21 2.73 10.97
C VAL A 186 19.23 3.18 9.92
N GLY A 187 20.36 3.76 10.34
CA GLY A 187 21.45 4.16 9.45
C GLY A 187 22.05 2.98 8.69
N ALA A 188 22.26 1.83 9.36
CA ALA A 188 22.72 0.60 8.72
C ALA A 188 21.72 0.05 7.69
N ALA A 189 20.41 0.12 7.97
CA ALA A 189 19.40 -0.23 6.98
C ALA A 189 19.39 0.72 5.78
N GLY A 190 19.56 2.03 6.03
CA GLY A 190 19.73 3.03 4.97
C GLY A 190 20.98 2.77 4.12
N ALA A 191 22.11 2.43 4.74
CA ALA A 191 23.34 2.06 4.04
C ALA A 191 23.14 0.79 3.19
N ALA A 192 22.40 -0.20 3.69
CA ALA A 192 22.05 -1.38 2.90
C ALA A 192 21.18 -1.04 1.68
N VAL A 193 20.19 -0.15 1.84
CA VAL A 193 19.38 0.37 0.72
C VAL A 193 20.28 1.10 -0.29
N GLY A 194 21.19 1.96 0.19
CA GLY A 194 22.14 2.69 -0.65
C GLY A 194 23.09 1.77 -1.42
N ALA A 195 23.61 0.72 -0.78
CA ALA A 195 24.44 -0.28 -1.44
C ALA A 195 23.66 -1.05 -2.52
N CYS A 196 22.41 -1.44 -2.24
CA CYS A 196 21.54 -2.04 -3.25
C CYS A 196 21.26 -1.08 -4.42
N ALA A 197 21.17 0.23 -4.16
CA ALA A 197 20.93 1.24 -5.20
C ALA A 197 22.05 1.35 -6.22
N LEU A 198 23.29 0.96 -5.88
CA LEU A 198 24.41 0.94 -6.82
C LEU A 198 24.20 -0.07 -7.96
N VAL A 199 23.43 -1.15 -7.71
CA VAL A 199 23.12 -2.19 -8.69
C VAL A 199 21.69 -2.07 -9.21
N LEU A 200 20.76 -1.63 -8.36
CA LEU A 200 19.35 -1.44 -8.65
C LEU A 200 18.95 0.02 -8.38
N PRO A 201 19.31 0.98 -9.25
CA PRO A 201 19.07 2.42 -9.02
C PRO A 201 17.64 2.82 -8.63
N PRO A 202 16.56 2.17 -9.12
CA PRO A 202 15.18 2.53 -8.77
C PRO A 202 14.74 2.12 -7.34
N VAL A 203 15.55 1.36 -6.61
CA VAL A 203 15.17 0.77 -5.30
C VAL A 203 14.93 1.76 -4.16
N PRO A 204 15.72 2.85 -4.00
CA PRO A 204 15.59 3.77 -2.88
C PRO A 204 14.18 4.37 -2.71
N GLY A 205 13.93 4.91 -1.51
CA GLY A 205 12.71 5.64 -1.21
C GLY A 205 11.47 4.76 -1.14
N ASN A 206 10.29 5.30 -1.43
CA ASN A 206 9.02 4.60 -1.21
C ASN A 206 8.61 3.64 -2.35
N GLY A 207 9.34 3.62 -3.47
CA GLY A 207 9.01 2.84 -4.67
C GLY A 207 8.26 3.62 -5.75
N PHE A 208 8.15 4.95 -5.64
CA PHE A 208 7.62 5.80 -6.70
C PHE A 208 8.33 5.57 -8.04
N ASP A 209 9.67 5.57 -8.03
CA ASP A 209 10.48 5.43 -9.23
C ASP A 209 10.29 4.06 -9.90
N ILE A 210 10.12 2.99 -9.13
CA ILE A 210 9.82 1.66 -9.67
C ILE A 210 8.49 1.67 -10.43
N ILE A 211 7.47 2.30 -9.87
CA ILE A 211 6.15 2.38 -10.50
C ILE A 211 6.26 3.22 -11.78
N GLN A 212 6.83 4.43 -11.70
CA GLN A 212 7.00 5.28 -12.88
C GLN A 212 7.84 4.62 -13.97
N LEU A 213 8.95 3.98 -13.61
CA LEU A 213 9.79 3.23 -14.55
C LEU A 213 9.00 2.14 -15.28
N THR A 214 8.15 1.41 -14.55
CA THR A 214 7.31 0.36 -15.15
C THR A 214 6.24 0.96 -16.07
N LEU A 215 5.60 2.06 -15.65
CA LEU A 215 4.54 2.72 -16.41
C LEU A 215 5.05 3.44 -17.68
N HIS A 216 6.32 3.86 -17.70
CA HIS A 216 6.98 4.47 -18.86
C HIS A 216 7.84 3.48 -19.64
N LEU A 217 7.65 2.17 -19.42
CA LEU A 217 8.33 1.10 -20.17
C LEU A 217 9.87 1.13 -20.09
N GLY A 218 10.44 1.77 -19.07
CA GLY A 218 11.86 2.12 -18.99
C GLY A 218 12.78 1.05 -18.39
N GLY A 219 12.37 -0.22 -18.39
CA GLY A 219 13.10 -1.30 -17.70
C GLY A 219 13.16 -2.61 -18.48
N SER A 220 13.71 -3.64 -17.84
CA SER A 220 13.77 -5.00 -18.39
C SER A 220 13.07 -6.00 -17.47
N GLY A 221 12.65 -7.14 -18.02
CA GLY A 221 12.05 -8.23 -17.23
C GLY A 221 12.95 -8.69 -16.07
N ALA A 222 14.27 -8.76 -16.30
CA ALA A 222 15.25 -9.09 -15.26
C ALA A 222 15.30 -8.04 -14.15
N LEU A 223 15.32 -6.75 -14.51
CA LEU A 223 15.27 -5.66 -13.53
C LEU A 223 14.00 -5.76 -12.67
N PHE A 224 12.84 -5.91 -13.30
CA PHE A 224 11.57 -6.04 -12.57
C PHE A 224 11.52 -7.29 -11.69
N ALA A 225 12.08 -8.42 -12.14
CA ALA A 225 12.21 -9.62 -11.31
C ALA A 225 13.10 -9.38 -10.08
N CYS A 226 14.21 -8.64 -10.22
CA CYS A 226 15.04 -8.24 -9.09
C CYS A 226 14.28 -7.28 -8.14
N LEU A 227 13.58 -6.28 -8.67
CA LEU A 227 12.81 -5.30 -7.89
C LEU A 227 11.66 -5.95 -7.12
N LEU A 228 11.02 -6.97 -7.71
CA LEU A 228 9.96 -7.76 -7.09
C LEU A 228 10.38 -8.38 -5.74
N VAL A 229 11.66 -8.73 -5.61
CA VAL A 229 12.22 -9.32 -4.39
C VAL A 229 12.90 -8.27 -3.52
N ALA A 230 13.74 -7.42 -4.12
CA ALA A 230 14.54 -6.44 -3.40
C ALA A 230 13.67 -5.43 -2.65
N LYS A 231 12.59 -4.93 -3.28
CA LYS A 231 11.76 -3.88 -2.69
C LYS A 231 11.06 -4.30 -1.40
N PRO A 232 10.30 -5.41 -1.36
CA PRO A 232 9.67 -5.85 -0.12
C PRO A 232 10.71 -6.26 0.92
N ALA A 233 11.83 -6.89 0.53
CA ALA A 233 12.88 -7.30 1.46
C ALA A 233 13.53 -6.11 2.18
N LEU A 234 13.91 -5.07 1.43
CA LEU A 234 14.49 -3.85 2.00
C LEU A 234 13.48 -3.08 2.85
N THR A 235 12.20 -3.09 2.47
CA THR A 235 11.14 -2.50 3.30
C THR A 235 11.01 -3.23 4.64
N VAL A 236 11.01 -4.57 4.63
CA VAL A 236 11.00 -5.38 5.84
C VAL A 236 12.24 -5.12 6.70
N LEU A 237 13.43 -5.00 6.08
CA LEU A 237 14.67 -4.66 6.78
C LEU A 237 14.58 -3.28 7.48
N CYS A 238 14.16 -2.24 6.77
CA CYS A 238 14.02 -0.90 7.35
C CYS A 238 13.04 -0.90 8.54
N LEU A 239 11.88 -1.56 8.40
CA LEU A 239 10.91 -1.71 9.49
C LEU A 239 11.52 -2.46 10.69
N ARG A 240 12.25 -3.55 10.45
CA ARG A 240 12.89 -4.36 11.49
C ARG A 240 13.98 -3.58 12.23
N CYS A 241 14.74 -2.75 11.53
CA CYS A 241 15.77 -1.88 12.08
C CYS A 241 15.23 -0.67 12.84
N GLY A 242 13.90 -0.49 12.86
CA GLY A 242 13.26 0.50 13.72
C GLY A 242 12.77 1.76 13.00
N ALA A 243 12.86 1.83 11.67
CA ALA A 243 12.28 2.93 10.93
C ALA A 243 10.74 2.86 10.94
N VAL A 244 10.09 4.02 10.94
CA VAL A 244 8.63 4.16 10.94
C VAL A 244 8.18 4.65 9.58
N GLY A 245 7.18 3.99 9.03
CA GLY A 245 6.38 4.52 7.94
C GLY A 245 5.54 3.41 7.33
N GLY A 246 5.00 3.66 6.15
CA GLY A 246 3.99 2.79 5.56
C GLY A 246 4.53 1.75 4.58
N THR A 247 3.66 0.85 4.16
CA THR A 247 3.93 -0.25 3.23
C THR A 247 3.08 -0.18 1.95
N LEU A 248 2.22 0.83 1.81
CA LEU A 248 1.31 1.01 0.67
C LEU A 248 2.09 1.20 -0.62
N THR A 249 2.99 2.19 -0.66
CA THR A 249 3.76 2.52 -1.86
C THR A 249 4.78 1.42 -2.21
N PRO A 250 5.52 0.82 -1.25
CA PRO A 250 6.32 -0.37 -1.53
C PRO A 250 5.52 -1.56 -2.07
N ALA A 251 4.28 -1.76 -1.60
CA ALA A 251 3.43 -2.85 -2.09
C ALA A 251 2.94 -2.61 -3.52
N LEU A 252 2.56 -1.37 -3.86
CA LEU A 252 2.27 -0.98 -5.24
C LEU A 252 3.47 -1.21 -6.14
N ALA A 253 4.67 -0.79 -5.72
CA ALA A 253 5.91 -0.97 -6.48
C ALA A 253 6.26 -2.46 -6.68
N THR A 254 6.05 -3.27 -5.66
CA THR A 254 6.23 -4.73 -5.72
C THR A 254 5.26 -5.34 -6.73
N GLY A 255 3.99 -4.94 -6.72
CA GLY A 255 3.01 -5.43 -7.68
C GLY A 255 3.20 -4.90 -9.11
N ALA A 256 3.64 -3.65 -9.27
CA ALA A 256 4.03 -3.10 -10.56
C ALA A 256 5.21 -3.90 -11.15
N SER A 257 6.21 -4.22 -10.32
CA SER A 257 7.33 -5.08 -10.70
C SER A 257 6.90 -6.50 -11.09
N LEU A 258 5.90 -7.07 -10.40
CA LEU A 258 5.31 -8.36 -10.77
C LEU A 258 4.68 -8.30 -12.16
N GLY A 259 3.88 -7.26 -12.41
CA GLY A 259 3.26 -7.02 -13.71
C GLY A 259 4.26 -6.78 -14.84
N GLY A 260 5.29 -5.97 -14.58
CA GLY A 260 6.38 -5.73 -15.51
C GLY A 260 7.12 -7.02 -15.86
N ALA A 261 7.63 -7.74 -14.85
CA ALA A 261 8.38 -8.99 -15.06
C ALA A 261 7.56 -10.02 -15.85
N ALA A 262 6.28 -10.16 -15.53
CA ALA A 262 5.41 -11.11 -16.22
C ALA A 262 5.08 -10.70 -17.66
N ALA A 263 4.86 -9.41 -17.92
CA ALA A 263 4.62 -8.93 -19.28
C ALA A 263 5.84 -9.21 -20.18
N PHE A 264 7.06 -8.96 -19.68
CA PHE A 264 8.29 -9.34 -20.38
C PHE A 264 8.42 -10.85 -20.59
N PHE A 265 8.07 -11.66 -19.57
CA PHE A 265 8.09 -13.11 -19.69
C PHE A 265 7.12 -13.62 -20.77
N PHE A 266 5.90 -13.10 -20.82
CA PHE A 266 4.91 -13.50 -21.81
C PHE A 266 5.25 -13.05 -23.23
N HIS A 267 5.82 -11.85 -23.36
CA HIS A 267 6.34 -11.38 -24.62
C HIS A 267 7.46 -12.31 -25.12
N TRP A 268 8.40 -12.68 -24.25
CA TRP A 268 9.46 -13.65 -24.57
C TRP A 268 8.90 -15.05 -24.91
N ALA A 269 7.82 -15.48 -24.26
CA ALA A 269 7.14 -16.75 -24.54
C ALA A 269 6.34 -16.76 -25.86
N GLY A 270 6.30 -15.66 -26.61
CA GLY A 270 5.64 -15.58 -27.92
C GLY A 270 4.10 -15.66 -27.86
N LEU A 271 3.49 -15.20 -26.76
CA LEU A 271 2.03 -15.24 -26.63
C LEU A 271 1.36 -14.21 -27.55
N PRO A 272 0.44 -14.61 -28.47
CA PRO A 272 -0.09 -13.75 -29.55
C PRO A 272 -0.88 -12.51 -29.13
N TRP A 273 -1.21 -12.42 -27.84
CA TRP A 273 -1.99 -11.33 -27.26
C TRP A 273 -1.10 -10.28 -26.56
N MET A 274 0.22 -10.49 -26.54
CA MET A 274 1.23 -9.62 -25.90
C MET A 274 2.06 -8.79 -26.91
N ASP A 275 1.48 -8.45 -28.05
CA ASP A 275 2.15 -7.68 -29.11
C ASP A 275 2.13 -6.16 -28.89
N SER A 276 1.39 -5.69 -27.88
CA SER A 276 1.30 -4.26 -27.56
C SER A 276 2.20 -3.91 -26.38
N GLU A 277 3.08 -2.92 -26.57
CA GLU A 277 3.93 -2.34 -25.52
C GLU A 277 3.12 -1.88 -24.29
N TYR A 278 1.86 -1.47 -24.51
CA TYR A 278 0.91 -1.06 -23.46
C TYR A 278 0.40 -2.21 -22.59
N SER A 279 0.68 -3.47 -22.96
CA SER A 279 0.39 -4.64 -22.13
C SER A 279 1.17 -4.61 -20.82
N ILE A 280 2.39 -4.07 -20.83
CA ILE A 280 3.22 -3.92 -19.62
C ILE A 280 2.54 -3.00 -18.60
N ILE A 281 2.00 -1.87 -19.05
CA ILE A 281 1.31 -0.89 -18.19
C ILE A 281 0.08 -1.53 -17.54
N SER A 282 -0.74 -2.21 -18.35
CA SER A 282 -1.94 -2.88 -17.88
C SER A 282 -1.60 -3.97 -16.86
N CYS A 283 -0.57 -4.78 -17.15
CA CYS A 283 -0.08 -5.81 -16.24
C CYS A 283 0.46 -5.23 -14.93
N ALA A 284 1.20 -4.11 -14.99
CA ALA A 284 1.75 -3.41 -13.84
C ALA A 284 0.66 -2.90 -12.91
N LEU A 285 -0.38 -2.24 -13.45
CA LEU A 285 -1.50 -1.72 -12.65
C LEU A 285 -2.33 -2.85 -12.02
N ILE A 286 -2.60 -3.90 -12.80
CA ILE A 286 -3.28 -5.10 -12.29
C ILE A 286 -2.47 -5.76 -11.16
N GLY A 287 -1.16 -5.92 -11.36
CA GLY A 287 -0.25 -6.49 -10.36
C GLY A 287 -0.12 -5.63 -9.11
N ALA A 288 -0.02 -4.30 -9.27
CA ALA A 288 0.03 -3.33 -8.19
C ALA A 288 -1.20 -3.43 -7.29
N ALA A 289 -2.41 -3.42 -7.89
CA ALA A 289 -3.65 -3.57 -7.15
C ALA A 289 -3.77 -4.94 -6.46
N ALA A 290 -3.36 -6.02 -7.14
CA ALA A 290 -3.39 -7.38 -6.63
C ALA A 290 -2.49 -7.57 -5.39
N VAL A 291 -1.23 -7.14 -5.46
CA VAL A 291 -0.29 -7.23 -4.32
C VAL A 291 -0.72 -6.30 -3.20
N LEU A 292 -1.19 -5.09 -3.51
CA LEU A 292 -1.67 -4.14 -2.52
C LEU A 292 -2.90 -4.67 -1.77
N ALA A 293 -3.83 -5.33 -2.47
CA ALA A 293 -5.04 -5.91 -1.86
C ALA A 293 -4.71 -6.94 -0.79
N VAL A 294 -3.70 -7.78 -1.04
CA VAL A 294 -3.26 -8.83 -0.10
C VAL A 294 -2.47 -8.23 1.06
N THR A 295 -1.56 -7.29 0.78
CA THR A 295 -0.72 -6.66 1.81
C THR A 295 -1.51 -5.79 2.78
N GLN A 296 -2.43 -4.96 2.27
CA GLN A 296 -3.27 -4.08 3.08
C GLN A 296 -4.52 -4.77 3.62
N ARG A 297 -4.81 -6.00 3.18
CA ARG A 297 -6.01 -6.76 3.55
C ARG A 297 -7.31 -6.00 3.26
N ALA A 298 -7.29 -5.16 2.21
CA ALA A 298 -8.37 -4.25 1.86
C ALA A 298 -8.49 -4.14 0.33
N PRO A 299 -9.16 -5.11 -0.33
CA PRO A 299 -9.14 -5.21 -1.78
C PRO A 299 -9.84 -4.05 -2.50
N LEU A 300 -10.96 -3.55 -1.95
CA LEU A 300 -11.68 -2.41 -2.54
C LEU A 300 -10.84 -1.13 -2.50
N PHE A 301 -10.18 -0.88 -1.37
CA PHE A 301 -9.24 0.25 -1.26
C PHE A 301 -8.08 0.08 -2.23
N ALA A 302 -7.48 -1.11 -2.32
CA ALA A 302 -6.36 -1.36 -3.20
C ALA A 302 -6.71 -1.13 -4.69
N ALA A 303 -7.91 -1.55 -5.11
CA ALA A 303 -8.39 -1.31 -6.46
C ALA A 303 -8.58 0.19 -6.75
N VAL A 304 -9.34 0.88 -5.89
CA VAL A 304 -9.67 2.30 -6.09
C VAL A 304 -8.44 3.20 -5.98
N VAL A 305 -7.55 2.95 -5.01
CA VAL A 305 -6.33 3.74 -4.86
C VAL A 305 -5.39 3.55 -6.04
N THR A 306 -5.27 2.33 -6.60
CA THR A 306 -4.43 2.10 -7.78
C THR A 306 -4.98 2.84 -9.00
N TRP A 307 -6.31 2.83 -9.16
CA TRP A 307 -6.96 3.56 -10.25
C TRP A 307 -6.84 5.08 -10.08
N GLU A 308 -7.19 5.65 -8.93
CA GLU A 308 -7.10 7.10 -8.71
C GLU A 308 -5.66 7.63 -8.77
N LEU A 309 -4.69 6.88 -8.23
CA LEU A 309 -3.29 7.29 -8.27
C LEU A 309 -2.74 7.44 -9.69
N THR A 310 -3.32 6.74 -10.67
CA THR A 310 -2.84 6.69 -12.05
C THR A 310 -3.80 7.33 -13.06
N ALA A 311 -5.03 7.64 -12.65
CA ALA A 311 -6.14 8.00 -13.54
C ALA A 311 -6.28 7.05 -14.75
N ALA A 312 -6.09 5.75 -14.53
CA ALA A 312 -6.08 4.78 -15.61
C ALA A 312 -7.42 4.73 -16.39
N PRO A 313 -7.39 4.37 -17.69
CA PRO A 313 -8.59 4.29 -18.51
C PRO A 313 -9.68 3.39 -17.91
N LEU A 314 -10.94 3.80 -18.06
CA LEU A 314 -12.09 3.12 -17.43
C LEU A 314 -12.21 1.63 -17.77
N TRP A 315 -11.78 1.22 -18.96
CA TRP A 315 -11.82 -0.18 -19.37
C TRP A 315 -10.91 -1.08 -18.52
N LEU A 316 -9.85 -0.51 -17.92
CA LEU A 316 -8.89 -1.24 -17.07
C LEU A 316 -9.36 -1.35 -15.60
N VAL A 317 -10.37 -0.56 -15.19
CA VAL A 317 -10.93 -0.60 -13.83
C VAL A 317 -11.46 -1.99 -13.49
N GLY A 318 -12.21 -2.61 -14.41
CA GLY A 318 -12.74 -3.97 -14.23
C GLY A 318 -11.63 -4.97 -13.90
N PRO A 319 -10.59 -5.09 -14.75
CA PRO A 319 -9.46 -5.96 -14.48
C PRO A 319 -8.72 -5.70 -13.16
N ILE A 320 -8.51 -4.42 -12.80
CA ILE A 320 -7.91 -4.02 -11.53
C ILE A 320 -8.74 -4.51 -10.34
N VAL A 321 -10.05 -4.28 -10.36
CA VAL A 321 -10.98 -4.67 -9.28
C VAL A 321 -11.03 -6.19 -9.13
N ILE A 322 -11.18 -6.91 -10.24
CA ILE A 322 -11.26 -8.37 -10.25
C ILE A 322 -9.98 -8.98 -9.70
N SER A 323 -8.82 -8.47 -10.10
CA SER A 323 -7.52 -8.98 -9.65
C SER A 323 -7.25 -8.68 -8.18
N ALA A 324 -7.62 -7.49 -7.70
CA ALA A 324 -7.53 -7.12 -6.28
C ALA A 324 -8.41 -8.03 -5.40
N LEU A 325 -9.68 -8.19 -5.76
CA LEU A 325 -10.61 -9.07 -5.03
C LEU A 325 -10.16 -10.53 -5.11
N GLY A 326 -9.85 -11.01 -6.31
CA GLY A 326 -9.44 -12.38 -6.58
C GLY A 326 -8.20 -12.79 -5.77
N SER A 327 -7.14 -11.99 -5.82
CA SER A 327 -5.91 -12.24 -5.06
C SER A 327 -6.16 -12.30 -3.55
N PHE A 328 -6.95 -11.37 -3.03
CA PHE A 328 -7.29 -11.31 -1.60
C PHE A 328 -8.11 -12.52 -1.15
N TYR A 329 -9.21 -12.84 -1.85
CA TYR A 329 -10.10 -13.94 -1.47
C TYR A 329 -9.45 -15.30 -1.69
N LEU A 330 -8.69 -15.48 -2.78
CA LEU A 330 -7.93 -16.70 -3.03
C LEU A 330 -6.91 -16.96 -1.92
N THR A 331 -6.16 -15.94 -1.51
CA THR A 331 -5.20 -16.04 -0.39
C THR A 331 -5.90 -16.37 0.92
N ARG A 332 -7.03 -15.73 1.21
CA ARG A 332 -7.83 -15.98 2.42
C ARG A 332 -8.37 -17.41 2.44
N TRP A 333 -8.85 -17.90 1.30
CA TRP A 333 -9.33 -19.27 1.14
C TRP A 333 -8.20 -20.28 1.35
N ALA A 334 -7.05 -20.08 0.69
CA ALA A 334 -5.89 -20.96 0.83
C ALA A 334 -5.40 -21.07 2.28
N ARG A 335 -5.32 -19.94 3.01
CA ARG A 335 -4.95 -19.93 4.44
C ARG A 335 -5.96 -20.69 5.30
N ARG A 336 -7.27 -20.53 5.06
CA ARG A 336 -8.31 -21.27 5.78
C ARG A 336 -8.27 -22.76 5.49
N ALA A 337 -8.04 -23.15 4.24
CA ALA A 337 -7.90 -24.54 3.85
C ALA A 337 -6.68 -25.20 4.52
N ALA A 338 -5.54 -24.51 4.54
CA ALA A 338 -4.34 -24.97 5.24
C ALA A 338 -4.57 -25.15 6.75
N ALA A 339 -5.23 -24.19 7.40
CA ALA A 339 -5.55 -24.27 8.83
C ALA A 339 -6.46 -25.47 9.15
N ARG A 340 -7.49 -25.73 8.33
CA ARG A 340 -8.37 -26.90 8.49
C ARG A 340 -7.62 -28.23 8.35
N ARG A 341 -6.70 -28.32 7.38
CA ARG A 341 -5.86 -29.51 7.19
C ARG A 341 -4.91 -29.74 8.36
N ALA A 342 -4.37 -28.66 8.94
CA ALA A 342 -3.53 -28.76 10.12
C ALA A 342 -4.32 -29.27 11.33
N SER A 343 -5.52 -28.73 11.58
CA SER A 343 -6.36 -29.18 12.70
C SER A 343 -6.81 -30.65 12.56
N THR A 344 -7.16 -31.09 11.35
CA THR A 344 -7.52 -32.51 11.12
C THR A 344 -6.33 -33.44 11.32
N ARG A 345 -5.12 -33.02 10.92
CA ARG A 345 -3.90 -33.81 11.12
C ARG A 345 -3.53 -33.91 12.60
N THR A 346 -3.67 -32.82 13.35
CA THR A 346 -3.47 -32.83 14.81
C THR A 346 -4.49 -33.73 15.49
N ALA A 347 -5.78 -33.64 15.14
CA ALA A 347 -6.82 -34.48 15.70
C ALA A 347 -6.60 -35.98 15.41
N ALA A 348 -6.14 -36.32 14.20
CA ALA A 348 -5.80 -37.69 13.82
C ALA A 348 -4.54 -38.22 14.56
N ALA A 349 -3.59 -37.34 14.88
CA ALA A 349 -2.39 -37.72 15.64
C ALA A 349 -2.63 -37.87 17.15
N THR A 350 -3.76 -37.35 17.66
CA THR A 350 -4.16 -37.44 19.08
C THR A 350 -5.32 -38.41 19.31
N ALA A 351 -5.77 -39.14 18.29
CA ALA A 351 -6.78 -40.17 18.44
C ALA A 351 -6.17 -41.38 19.16
N PRO A 352 -6.79 -41.90 20.23
CA PRO A 352 -6.26 -42.97 21.07
C PRO A 352 -6.14 -44.32 20.37
#